data_AF-A0A418T5Y3-F1
#
_entry.id   AF-A0A418T5Y3-F1
#
_cell.length_a   1.000
_cell.length_b   1.000
_cell.length_c   1.000
_cell.angle_alpha   90.00
_cell.angle_beta   90.00
_cell.angle_gamma   90.00
#
_symmetry.space_group_name_H-M   'P 1'
#
loop_
_entity.id
_entity.type
_entity.pdbx_description
1 polymer ?
#
loop_
_entity_poly.entity_id
_entity_poly.type
_entity_poly.pdbx_seq_one_letter_code
_entity_poly.pdbx_strand_id
1 'polypeptide(L)'
;MARNTQIIGQKELERDFKKLGKAPQTIATQSARAGANVAFKAAKRNAPVESGNLKSGLIMKRERRVKAGKAVYDIMMDPAKTHLYVSVSKDGKRSYYPASQEYGFMTDDGRYIPGYRYLRRSIDENVREIEQKTLEKAGKLVDKLLKARG
;
A
#
# COMPACT_ATOMS: atom_id res chain seq x y z
N MET A 1 11.11 -0.35 16.89
CA MET A 1 10.22 -0.55 18.06
C MET A 1 9.02 0.37 17.90
N ALA A 2 7.81 -0.15 17.72
CA ALA A 2 6.60 0.67 17.70
C ALA A 2 6.33 1.15 19.13
N ARG A 3 6.41 2.47 19.37
CA ARG A 3 5.99 3.08 20.64
C ARG A 3 4.47 2.91 20.76
N ASN A 4 3.96 2.76 22.00
CA ASN A 4 2.53 2.66 22.34
C ASN A 4 1.71 3.87 21.82
N THR A 5 1.42 3.94 20.52
CA THR A 5 0.41 4.83 19.97
C THR A 5 -0.94 4.19 20.19
N GLN A 6 -1.58 4.51 21.32
CA GLN A 6 -3.00 4.21 21.49
C GLN A 6 -3.77 5.01 20.44
N ILE A 7 -4.43 4.31 19.52
CA ILE A 7 -5.36 4.96 18.60
C ILE A 7 -6.71 5.09 19.29
N ILE A 8 -7.22 6.32 19.32
CA ILE A 8 -8.55 6.65 19.82
C ILE A 8 -9.57 5.82 19.04
N GLY A 9 -10.42 5.06 19.73
CA GLY A 9 -11.44 4.20 19.12
C GLY A 9 -11.06 2.73 18.94
N GLN A 10 -9.79 2.34 19.16
CA GLN A 10 -9.34 0.96 18.95
C GLN A 10 -9.98 -0.03 19.94
N LYS A 11 -10.12 0.35 21.22
CA LYS A 11 -10.71 -0.48 22.26
C LYS A 11 -12.21 -0.70 22.03
N GLU A 12 -12.90 0.36 21.61
CA GLU A 12 -14.32 0.32 21.25
C GLU A 12 -14.54 -0.60 20.07
N LEU A 13 -13.72 -0.45 19.02
CA LEU A 13 -13.78 -1.29 17.83
C LEU A 13 -13.51 -2.77 18.15
N GLU A 14 -12.55 -3.06 19.02
CA GLU A 14 -12.27 -4.43 19.48
C GLU A 14 -13.49 -5.04 20.19
N ARG A 15 -14.11 -4.28 21.11
CA ARG A 15 -15.34 -4.71 21.81
C ARG A 15 -16.48 -4.98 20.82
N ASP A 16 -16.63 -4.16 19.81
CA ASP A 16 -17.72 -4.32 18.84
C ASP A 16 -17.46 -5.48 17.88
N PHE A 17 -16.20 -5.75 17.51
CA PHE A 17 -15.85 -7.00 16.83
C PHE A 17 -16.09 -8.25 17.70
N LYS A 18 -15.85 -8.18 19.02
CA LYS A 18 -16.20 -9.27 19.95
C LYS A 18 -17.70 -9.54 19.95
N LYS A 19 -18.55 -8.49 19.98
CA LYS A 19 -20.02 -8.64 19.86
C LYS A 19 -20.45 -9.26 18.54
N LEU A 20 -19.76 -8.93 17.44
CA LEU A 20 -20.06 -9.50 16.12
C LEU A 20 -19.64 -10.97 15.97
N GLY A 21 -18.74 -11.47 16.82
CA GLY A 21 -18.21 -12.84 16.81
C GLY A 21 -17.24 -13.16 15.66
N LYS A 22 -17.47 -12.63 14.46
CA LYS A 22 -16.56 -12.69 13.31
C LYS A 22 -16.53 -11.36 12.55
N ALA A 23 -15.34 -10.90 12.19
CA ALA A 23 -15.18 -9.75 11.31
C ALA A 23 -15.65 -10.09 9.88
N PRO A 24 -16.69 -9.42 9.35
CA PRO A 24 -17.15 -9.67 7.99
C PRO A 24 -16.06 -9.32 6.96
N GLN A 25 -15.94 -10.14 5.91
CA GLN A 25 -14.95 -9.94 4.84
C GLN A 25 -15.07 -8.56 4.17
N THR A 26 -16.29 -8.04 4.05
CA THR A 26 -16.56 -6.72 3.46
C THR A 26 -15.94 -5.60 4.28
N ILE A 27 -15.96 -5.69 5.62
CA ILE A 27 -15.34 -4.71 6.50
C ILE A 27 -13.83 -4.74 6.30
N ALA A 28 -13.21 -5.93 6.41
CA ALA A 28 -11.77 -6.09 6.19
C ALA A 28 -11.32 -5.54 4.83
N THR A 29 -12.06 -5.82 3.77
CA THR A 29 -11.73 -5.38 2.41
C THR A 29 -11.82 -3.86 2.27
N GLN A 30 -12.89 -3.24 2.75
CA GLN A 30 -13.07 -1.79 2.64
C GLN A 30 -12.09 -1.02 3.53
N SER A 31 -11.82 -1.50 4.75
CA SER A 31 -10.87 -0.87 5.67
C SER A 31 -9.44 -0.96 5.15
N ALA A 32 -9.01 -2.14 4.67
CA ALA A 32 -7.68 -2.30 4.09
C ALA A 32 -7.49 -1.42 2.84
N ARG A 33 -8.51 -1.30 1.98
CA ARG A 33 -8.49 -0.39 0.83
C ARG A 33 -8.34 1.07 1.26
N ALA A 34 -9.00 1.48 2.34
CA ALA A 34 -8.93 2.86 2.83
C ALA A 34 -7.51 3.23 3.28
N GLY A 35 -6.84 2.36 4.06
CA GLY A 35 -5.44 2.55 4.44
C GLY A 35 -4.51 2.51 3.23
N ALA A 36 -4.66 1.51 2.36
CA ALA A 36 -3.84 1.39 1.15
C ALA A 36 -3.96 2.59 0.21
N ASN A 37 -5.11 3.27 0.17
CA ASN A 37 -5.30 4.48 -0.64
C ASN A 37 -4.40 5.64 -0.19
N VAL A 38 -4.05 5.72 1.10
CA VAL A 38 -3.11 6.72 1.60
C VAL A 38 -1.72 6.46 1.01
N ALA A 39 -1.21 5.24 1.21
CA ALA A 39 0.08 4.82 0.67
C ALA A 39 0.10 4.93 -0.87
N PHE A 40 -0.98 4.59 -1.56
CA PHE A 40 -1.04 4.67 -3.02
C PHE A 40 -0.92 6.10 -3.54
N LYS A 41 -1.62 7.05 -2.92
CA LYS A 41 -1.51 8.47 -3.24
C LYS A 41 -0.11 9.00 -2.93
N ALA A 42 0.46 8.60 -1.80
CA ALA A 42 1.82 8.98 -1.42
C ALA A 42 2.87 8.41 -2.40
N ALA A 43 2.76 7.15 -2.79
CA ALA A 43 3.64 6.53 -3.78
C ALA A 43 3.58 7.26 -5.12
N LYS A 44 2.38 7.63 -5.60
CA LYS A 44 2.22 8.42 -6.84
C LYS A 44 2.80 9.83 -6.74
N ARG A 45 2.78 10.44 -5.55
CA ARG A 45 3.38 11.76 -5.32
C ARG A 45 4.90 11.67 -5.25
N ASN A 46 5.43 10.62 -4.63
CA ASN A 46 6.85 10.41 -4.42
C ASN A 46 7.55 9.82 -5.65
N ALA A 47 6.82 9.23 -6.58
CA ALA A 47 7.37 8.66 -7.80
C ALA A 47 8.07 9.74 -8.64
N PRO A 48 9.33 9.54 -9.05
CA PRO A 48 10.04 10.49 -9.90
C PRO A 48 9.30 10.72 -11.22
N VAL A 49 9.31 11.97 -11.67
CA VAL A 49 8.62 12.40 -12.89
C VAL A 49 9.67 12.73 -13.94
N GLU A 50 9.99 11.74 -14.76
CA GLU A 50 10.78 11.93 -15.98
C GLU A 50 9.83 12.00 -17.19
N SER A 51 9.22 10.87 -17.57
CA SER A 51 8.17 10.78 -18.61
C SER A 51 6.74 10.68 -18.03
N GLY A 52 6.60 10.57 -16.71
CA GLY A 52 5.32 10.30 -16.02
C GLY A 52 4.85 8.83 -16.08
N ASN A 53 5.53 7.97 -16.84
CA ASN A 53 5.17 6.55 -17.01
C ASN A 53 5.26 5.75 -15.71
N LEU A 54 6.20 6.07 -14.83
CA LEU A 54 6.33 5.39 -13.54
C LEU A 54 5.10 5.64 -12.66
N LYS A 55 4.72 6.92 -12.53
CA LYS A 55 3.56 7.35 -11.75
C LYS A 55 2.25 6.80 -12.32
N SER A 56 2.08 6.81 -13.65
CA SER A 56 0.90 6.26 -14.32
C SER A 56 0.84 4.73 -14.33
N GLY A 57 1.98 4.08 -14.08
CA GLY A 57 2.12 2.64 -13.95
C GLY A 57 1.77 2.08 -12.59
N LEU A 58 1.68 2.91 -11.55
CA LEU A 58 1.34 2.44 -10.22
C LEU A 58 -0.13 2.06 -10.13
N ILE A 59 -0.36 0.82 -9.69
CA ILE A 59 -1.67 0.26 -9.40
C ILE A 59 -1.77 -0.19 -7.95
N MET A 60 -3.01 -0.26 -7.46
CA MET A 60 -3.31 -0.91 -6.20
C MET A 60 -4.02 -2.23 -6.49
N LYS A 61 -3.38 -3.35 -6.16
CA LYS A 61 -3.88 -4.70 -6.43
C LYS A 61 -4.27 -5.37 -5.13
N ARG A 62 -5.48 -5.92 -5.07
CA ARG A 62 -5.90 -6.74 -3.94
C ARG A 62 -5.25 -8.12 -4.04
N GLU A 63 -4.64 -8.59 -2.95
CA GLU A 63 -4.16 -9.97 -2.87
C GLU A 63 -5.31 -10.98 -2.93
N ARG A 64 -5.02 -12.20 -3.41
CA ARG A 64 -5.99 -13.30 -3.39
C ARG A 64 -6.41 -13.59 -1.95
N ARG A 65 -7.72 -13.72 -1.73
CA ARG A 65 -8.25 -14.09 -0.42
C ARG A 65 -7.84 -15.53 -0.08
N VAL A 66 -6.98 -15.67 0.94
CA VAL A 66 -6.62 -16.97 1.51
C VAL A 66 -7.34 -17.25 2.83
N LYS A 67 -7.60 -16.21 3.65
CA LYS A 67 -8.27 -16.31 4.96
C LYS A 67 -9.46 -15.37 5.04
N ALA A 68 -10.56 -15.82 5.66
CA ALA A 68 -11.71 -14.96 5.93
C ALA A 68 -11.35 -13.85 6.93
N GLY A 69 -11.86 -12.64 6.71
CA GLY A 69 -11.55 -11.49 7.56
C GLY A 69 -10.17 -10.86 7.29
N LYS A 70 -9.39 -11.40 6.34
CA LYS A 70 -8.11 -10.82 5.89
C LYS A 70 -8.29 -10.13 4.53
N ALA A 71 -7.68 -8.96 4.38
CA ALA A 71 -7.51 -8.29 3.10
C ALA A 71 -6.17 -7.55 3.10
N VAL A 72 -5.44 -7.65 1.99
CA VAL A 72 -4.17 -6.96 1.75
C VAL A 72 -4.26 -6.33 0.37
N TYR A 73 -3.68 -5.15 0.24
CA TYR A 73 -3.58 -4.40 -1.01
C TYR A 73 -2.12 -4.06 -1.25
N ASP A 74 -1.59 -4.55 -2.36
CA ASP A 74 -0.26 -4.21 -2.85
C ASP A 74 -0.30 -2.94 -3.65
N ILE A 75 0.72 -2.11 -3.49
CA ILE A 75 1.02 -1.02 -4.42
C ILE A 75 2.18 -1.49 -5.27
N MET A 76 1.90 -1.72 -6.55
CA MET A 76 2.86 -2.33 -7.47
C MET A 76 2.79 -1.67 -8.83
N MET A 77 3.79 -1.95 -9.67
CA MET A 77 3.73 -1.59 -11.08
C MET A 77 2.74 -2.48 -11.82
N ASP A 78 1.98 -1.88 -12.73
CA ASP A 78 1.05 -2.57 -13.60
C ASP A 78 1.78 -3.59 -14.48
N PRO A 79 1.53 -4.90 -14.32
CA PRO A 79 2.17 -5.91 -15.15
C PRO A 79 1.91 -5.71 -16.64
N ALA A 80 0.76 -5.13 -17.02
CA ALA A 80 0.42 -4.84 -18.42
C ALA A 80 1.34 -3.78 -19.04
N LYS A 81 1.98 -2.95 -18.22
CA LYS A 81 2.87 -1.86 -18.65
C LYS A 81 4.35 -2.21 -18.53
N THR A 82 4.69 -3.46 -18.20
CA THR A 82 6.08 -3.91 -17.99
C THR A 82 7.01 -3.56 -19.16
N HIS A 83 6.51 -3.64 -20.40
CA HIS A 83 7.26 -3.31 -21.62
C HIS A 83 7.75 -1.85 -21.66
N LEU A 84 7.11 -0.93 -20.92
CA LEU A 84 7.53 0.48 -20.82
C LEU A 84 8.72 0.70 -19.88
N TYR A 85 9.07 -0.32 -19.08
CA TYR A 85 9.98 -0.21 -17.95
C TYR A 85 11.23 -1.08 -18.06
N VAL A 86 11.26 -1.98 -19.05
CA VAL A 86 12.35 -2.93 -19.25
C VAL A 86 13.18 -2.45 -20.43
N SER A 87 14.48 -2.28 -20.19
CA SER A 87 15.47 -2.01 -21.23
C SER A 87 16.43 -3.19 -21.33
N VAL A 88 16.89 -3.48 -22.54
CA VAL A 88 17.87 -4.55 -22.81
C VAL A 88 19.14 -3.89 -23.34
N SER A 89 20.28 -4.14 -22.69
CA SER A 89 21.58 -3.63 -23.17
C SER A 89 22.03 -4.36 -24.44
N LYS A 90 23.08 -3.85 -25.08
CA LYS A 90 23.71 -4.52 -26.24
C LYS A 90 24.15 -5.96 -25.93
N ASP A 91 24.55 -6.21 -24.68
CA ASP A 91 24.97 -7.54 -24.19
C ASP A 91 23.79 -8.41 -23.73
N GLY A 92 22.54 -8.00 -23.99
CA GLY A 92 21.34 -8.76 -23.62
C GLY A 92 20.92 -8.65 -22.15
N LYS A 93 21.57 -7.79 -21.34
CA LYS A 93 21.21 -7.62 -19.92
C LYS A 93 19.93 -6.81 -19.78
N ARG A 94 18.99 -7.33 -19.00
CA ARG A 94 17.72 -6.66 -18.72
C ARG A 94 17.83 -5.76 -17.49
N SER A 95 17.45 -4.51 -17.65
CA SER A 95 17.32 -3.54 -16.57
C SER A 95 15.86 -3.17 -16.36
N TYR A 96 15.43 -3.06 -15.10
CA TYR A 96 14.05 -2.72 -14.74
C TYR A 96 14.00 -1.36 -14.05
N TYR A 97 13.53 -0.35 -14.79
CA TYR A 97 13.57 1.05 -14.38
C TYR A 97 12.92 1.31 -13.00
N PRO A 98 11.71 0.79 -12.68
CA PRO A 98 11.09 0.98 -11.36
C PRO A 98 11.95 0.48 -10.19
N ALA A 99 12.69 -0.63 -10.36
CA ALA A 99 13.57 -1.13 -9.31
C ALA A 99 14.78 -0.20 -9.11
N SER A 100 15.38 0.30 -10.19
CA SER A 100 16.45 1.30 -10.10
C SER A 100 15.98 2.59 -9.43
N GLN A 101 14.76 3.04 -9.74
CA GLN A 101 14.18 4.23 -9.11
C GLN A 101 13.82 4.01 -7.64
N GLU A 102 13.43 2.80 -7.23
CA GLU A 102 13.13 2.49 -5.83
C GLU A 102 14.42 2.32 -5.01
N TYR A 103 15.33 1.46 -5.46
CA TYR A 103 16.45 0.99 -4.66
C TYR A 103 17.74 1.77 -4.90
N GLY A 104 17.96 2.27 -6.12
CA GLY A 104 19.24 2.79 -6.59
C GLY A 104 19.95 1.81 -7.51
N PHE A 105 21.08 2.23 -8.08
CA PHE A 105 21.90 1.42 -8.97
C PHE A 105 23.37 1.88 -8.98
N MET A 106 24.27 1.01 -9.44
CA MET A 106 25.68 1.35 -9.70
C MET A 106 25.85 1.81 -11.15
N THR A 107 26.60 2.87 -11.37
CA THR A 107 27.02 3.34 -12.68
C THR A 107 28.25 2.57 -13.18
N ASP A 108 28.56 2.70 -14.47
CA ASP A 108 29.67 1.97 -15.10
C ASP A 108 31.05 2.37 -14.54
N ASP A 109 31.18 3.60 -14.02
CA ASP A 109 32.37 4.10 -13.30
C ASP A 109 32.41 3.69 -11.82
N GLY A 110 31.48 2.83 -11.37
CA GLY A 110 31.47 2.27 -10.01
C GLY A 110 30.88 3.20 -8.95
N ARG A 111 30.19 4.27 -9.34
CA ARG A 111 29.50 5.17 -8.41
C ARG A 111 28.08 4.66 -8.11
N TYR A 112 27.69 4.70 -6.84
CA TYR A 112 26.31 4.38 -6.45
C TYR A 112 25.40 5.60 -6.56
N ILE A 113 24.27 5.44 -7.26
CA ILE A 113 23.17 6.40 -7.31
C ILE A 113 22.03 5.88 -6.43
N PRO A 114 21.65 6.59 -5.36
CA PRO A 114 20.57 6.17 -4.48
C PRO A 114 19.20 6.29 -5.16
N GLY A 115 18.32 5.33 -4.89
CA GLY A 115 16.94 5.39 -5.34
C GLY A 115 16.09 6.39 -4.55
N TYR A 116 14.97 6.81 -5.15
CA TYR A 116 13.98 7.71 -4.56
C TYR A 116 13.19 7.08 -3.41
N ARG A 117 13.16 5.74 -3.32
CA ARG A 117 12.41 4.99 -2.30
C ARG A 117 10.93 5.36 -2.27
N TYR A 118 10.34 5.61 -3.43
CA TYR A 118 9.01 6.19 -3.56
C TYR A 118 7.91 5.27 -3.03
N LEU A 119 8.08 3.95 -3.12
CA LEU A 119 7.19 2.96 -2.49
C LEU A 119 7.47 2.87 -0.99
N ARG A 120 8.74 2.71 -0.59
CA ARG A 120 9.09 2.58 0.82
C ARG A 120 8.64 3.77 1.66
N ARG A 121 8.95 4.99 1.21
CA ARG A 121 8.55 6.25 1.86
C ARG A 121 7.04 6.42 1.91
N SER A 122 6.31 5.89 0.93
CA SER A 122 4.85 5.95 0.94
C SER A 122 4.21 5.25 2.14
N ILE A 123 4.90 4.26 2.71
CA ILE A 123 4.49 3.56 3.92
C ILE A 123 5.12 4.21 5.15
N ASP A 124 6.44 4.32 5.18
CA ASP A 124 7.18 4.76 6.38
C ASP A 124 6.77 6.16 6.84
N GLU A 125 6.48 7.09 5.92
CA GLU A 125 6.08 8.46 6.24
C GLU A 125 4.59 8.59 6.58
N ASN A 126 3.78 7.56 6.30
CA ASN A 126 2.32 7.63 6.41
C ASN A 126 1.73 6.58 7.36
N VAL A 127 2.55 5.88 8.16
CA VAL A 127 2.12 4.78 9.06
C VAL A 127 0.91 5.16 9.90
N ARG A 128 0.95 6.32 10.58
CA ARG A 128 -0.13 6.79 11.44
C ARG A 128 -1.42 7.08 10.67
N GLU A 129 -1.30 7.73 9.51
CA GLU A 129 -2.47 8.07 8.69
C GLU A 129 -3.11 6.82 8.09
N ILE A 130 -2.30 5.86 7.64
CA ILE A 130 -2.76 4.55 7.16
C ILE A 130 -3.54 3.82 8.25
N GLU A 131 -2.99 3.76 9.46
CA GLU A 131 -3.61 3.08 10.61
C GLU A 131 -4.93 3.76 10.99
N GLN A 132 -4.91 5.09 11.12
CA GLN A 132 -6.10 5.88 11.44
C GLN A 132 -7.20 5.70 10.39
N LYS A 133 -6.88 5.80 9.08
CA LYS A 133 -7.87 5.65 8.00
C LYS A 133 -8.45 4.24 7.93
N THR A 134 -7.65 3.24 8.26
CA THR A 134 -8.10 1.84 8.33
C THR A 134 -9.10 1.65 9.47
N LEU A 135 -8.76 2.13 10.67
CA LEU A 135 -9.60 2.01 11.87
C LEU A 135 -10.88 2.86 11.77
N GLU A 136 -10.77 4.09 11.28
CA GLU A 136 -11.92 4.98 11.04
C GLU A 136 -12.94 4.31 10.10
N LYS A 137 -12.46 3.71 9.00
CA LYS A 137 -13.34 3.01 8.06
C LYS A 137 -13.94 1.74 8.66
N ALA A 138 -13.16 1.00 9.46
CA ALA A 138 -13.64 -0.20 10.14
C ALA A 138 -14.75 0.13 11.15
N GLY A 139 -14.54 1.11 12.02
CA GLY A 139 -15.54 1.57 13.00
C GLY A 139 -16.85 1.96 12.35
N LYS A 140 -16.81 2.84 11.33
CA LYS A 140 -18.00 3.26 10.58
C LYS A 140 -18.81 2.08 10.01
N LEU A 141 -18.13 1.02 9.55
CA LEU A 141 -18.78 -0.15 8.98
C LEU A 141 -19.33 -1.11 10.05
N VAL A 142 -18.61 -1.27 11.16
CA VAL A 142 -19.04 -2.07 12.31
C VAL A 142 -20.26 -1.43 12.96
N ASP A 143 -20.25 -0.12 13.21
CA ASP A 143 -21.38 0.62 13.77
C ASP A 143 -22.62 0.48 12.90
N LYS A 144 -22.44 0.64 11.57
CA LYS A 144 -23.53 0.46 10.61
C LYS A 144 -24.11 -0.96 10.68
N LEU A 145 -23.26 -1.97 10.82
CA LEU A 145 -23.69 -3.36 10.88
C LEU A 145 -24.42 -3.68 12.17
N LEU A 146 -23.95 -3.18 13.31
CA LEU A 146 -24.60 -3.37 14.60
C LEU A 146 -25.98 -2.70 14.63
N LYS A 147 -26.09 -1.47 14.12
CA LYS A 147 -27.38 -0.76 13.99
C LYS A 147 -28.39 -1.47 13.08
N ALA A 148 -27.93 -2.25 12.11
CA ALA A 148 -28.81 -3.01 11.22
C ALA A 148 -29.26 -4.35 11.81
N ARG A 149 -28.65 -4.79 12.91
CA ARG A 149 -28.97 -6.06 13.60
C ARG A 149 -29.84 -5.89 14.84
N GLY A 150 -29.84 -4.70 15.44
CA GLY A 150 -30.73 -4.32 16.54
C GLY A 150 -31.97 -3.63 16.01
#